data_AF-A0A3C0PK21-F1
#
_entry.id   AF-A0A3C0PK21-F1
#
_cell.length_a   1.000
_cell.length_b   1.000
_cell.length_c   1.000
_cell.angle_alpha   90.00
_cell.angle_beta   90.00
_cell.angle_gamma   90.00
#
_symmetry.space_group_name_H-M   'P 1'
#
loop_
_entity.id
_entity.type
_entity.pdbx_description
1 polymer ?
#
loop_
_entity_poly.entity_id
_entity_poly.type
_entity_poly.pdbx_seq_one_letter_code
_entity_poly.pdbx_strand_id
1 'polypeptide(L)' 'AKKARGAMARFVVQNRLSDAGQIADFDVGGYKYQPSQSTPEAPVFMRDYPI' A
#
# COMPACT_ATOMS: atom_id res chain seq x y z
N ALA A 1 -1.52 11.77 -1.76
CA ALA A 1 -2.32 10.87 -0.90
C ALA A 1 -3.68 10.44 -1.48
N LYS A 2 -4.54 11.33 -1.99
CA LYS A 2 -5.91 10.93 -2.43
C LYS A 2 -5.94 9.87 -3.55
N LYS A 3 -5.04 9.97 -4.54
CA LYS A 3 -4.88 8.95 -5.60
C LYS A 3 -4.43 7.59 -5.06
N ALA A 4 -3.54 7.57 -4.06
CA ALA A 4 -3.04 6.34 -3.45
C ALA A 4 -4.15 5.51 -2.81
N ARG A 5 -5.11 6.17 -2.13
CA ARG A 5 -6.28 5.50 -1.53
C ARG A 5 -7.16 4.82 -2.57
N GLY A 6 -7.42 5.48 -3.70
CA GLY A 6 -8.17 4.89 -4.80
C GLY A 6 -7.45 3.70 -5.43
N ALA A 7 -6.14 3.81 -5.62
CA ALA A 7 -5.30 2.71 -6.10
C ALA A 7 -5.29 1.52 -5.13
N MET A 8 -5.20 1.78 -3.83
CA MET A 8 -5.24 0.76 -2.79
C MET A 8 -6.59 0.02 -2.78
N ALA A 9 -7.70 0.76 -2.81
CA ALA A 9 -9.03 0.17 -2.87
C ALA A 9 -9.21 -0.72 -4.12
N ARG A 10 -8.69 -0.27 -5.27
CA ARG A 10 -8.68 -1.07 -6.50
C ARG A 10 -7.84 -2.35 -6.35
N PHE A 11 -6.65 -2.25 -5.77
CA PHE A 11 -5.74 -3.39 -5.54
C PHE A 11 -6.39 -4.46 -4.67
N VAL A 12 -7.03 -4.06 -3.56
CA VAL A 12 -7.74 -4.96 -2.64
C VAL A 12 -8.83 -5.74 -3.38
N VAL A 13 -9.66 -5.04 -4.16
CA VAL A 13 -10.78 -5.66 -4.88
C VAL A 13 -10.29 -6.57 -6.02
N GLN A 14 -9.28 -6.14 -6.77
CA GLN A 14 -8.77 -6.90 -7.92
C GLN A 14 -8.08 -8.20 -7.51
N ASN A 15 -7.28 -8.16 -6.45
CA ASN A 15 -6.57 -9.32 -5.94
C ASN A 15 -7.40 -10.14 -4.94
N ARG A 16 -8.63 -9.69 -4.63
CA ARG A 16 -9.55 -10.31 -3.66
C ARG A 16 -8.85 -10.62 -2.34
N LEU A 17 -8.17 -9.62 -1.80
CA LEU A 17 -7.40 -9.80 -0.57
C LEU A 17 -8.32 -10.19 0.57
N SER A 18 -7.95 -11.27 1.27
CA SER A 18 -8.66 -11.77 2.45
C SER A 18 -7.88 -11.55 3.74
N ASP A 19 -6.58 -11.28 3.62
CA ASP A 19 -5.67 -11.06 4.73
C ASP A 19 -5.06 -9.65 4.66
N ALA A 20 -5.00 -8.97 5.79
CA ALA A 20 -4.44 -7.63 5.89
C ALA A 20 -2.94 -7.60 5.51
N GLY A 21 -2.20 -8.67 5.77
CA GLY A 21 -0.78 -8.78 5.41
C GLY A 21 -0.52 -8.72 3.90
N GLN A 22 -1.49 -9.14 3.07
CA GLN A 22 -1.39 -9.05 1.61
C GLN A 22 -1.37 -7.60 1.09
N ILE A 23 -1.77 -6.63 1.92
CA ILE A 23 -1.69 -5.22 1.55
C ILE A 23 -0.24 -4.74 1.41
N ALA A 24 0.72 -5.43 2.03
CA ALA A 24 2.15 -5.12 1.93
C ALA A 24 2.69 -5.26 0.50
N ASP A 25 2.02 -6.05 -0.36
CA ASP A 25 2.38 -6.24 -1.76
C ASP A 25 1.93 -5.06 -2.65
N PHE A 26 1.28 -4.05 -2.09
CA PHE A 26 0.87 -2.86 -2.83
C PHE A 26 2.08 -2.02 -3.27
N ASP A 27 2.33 -1.97 -4.58
CA ASP A 27 3.44 -1.25 -5.21
C ASP A 27 3.01 -0.17 -6.24
N VAL A 28 1.70 0.11 -6.33
CA VAL A 28 1.13 0.91 -7.41
C VAL A 28 1.59 2.36 -7.35
N GLY A 29 2.05 2.91 -8.48
CA GLY A 29 2.34 4.34 -8.61
C GLY A 29 3.58 4.79 -7.84
N GLY A 30 4.51 3.85 -7.58
CA GLY A 30 5.79 4.06 -6.92
C GLY A 30 5.72 4.01 -5.40
N TYR A 31 4.55 3.71 -4.83
CA TYR A 31 4.44 3.43 -3.40
C TYR A 31 5.12 2.10 -3.08
N LYS A 32 5.77 2.00 -1.94
CA LYS A 32 6.40 0.78 -1.40
C LYS A 32 6.06 0.65 0.07
N TYR A 33 5.80 -0.57 0.50
CA TYR A 33 5.60 -0.89 1.90
C TYR A 33 6.91 -0.73 2.68
N GLN A 34 6.84 -0.05 3.84
CA GLN A 34 8.00 0.18 4.71
C GLN A 34 7.86 -0.63 5.99
N PRO A 35 8.43 -1.85 6.07
CA PRO A 35 8.26 -2.74 7.22
C PRO A 35 8.80 -2.12 8.53
N SER A 36 9.85 -1.30 8.46
CA SER A 36 10.45 -0.70 9.66
C SER A 36 9.60 0.38 10.33
N GLN A 37 8.62 0.94 9.61
CA GLN A 37 7.71 1.97 10.11
C GLN A 37 6.26 1.48 10.16
N SER A 38 6.01 0.25 9.71
CA SER A 38 4.68 -0.33 9.65
C SER A 38 4.40 -1.15 10.90
N THR A 39 3.17 -1.06 11.39
CA THR A 39 2.63 -2.00 12.37
C THR A 39 1.54 -2.86 11.72
N PRO A 40 1.14 -3.99 12.35
CA PRO A 40 0.06 -4.82 11.83
C PRO A 40 -1.25 -4.06 11.64
N GLU A 41 -1.52 -3.05 12.47
CA GLU A 41 -2.73 -2.24 12.43
C GLU A 41 -2.58 -0.98 11.56
N ALA A 42 -1.34 -0.53 11.30
CA ALA A 42 -1.04 0.67 10.52
C ALA A 42 0.13 0.41 9.55
N PRO A 43 -0.14 -0.16 8.36
CA PRO A 43 0.86 -0.31 7.32
C PRO A 43 1.22 1.06 6.71
N VAL A 44 2.51 1.35 6.62
CA VAL A 44 3.05 2.59 6.07
C VAL A 44 3.59 2.36 4.66
N PHE A 45 3.10 3.16 3.71
CA PHE A 45 3.53 3.14 2.32
C PHE A 45 4.20 4.45 1.96
N MET A 46 5.47 4.38 1.53
CA MET A 46 6.26 5.53 1.11
C MET A 46 6.48 5.52 -0.38
N ARG A 47 6.63 6.70 -0.98
CA ARG A 47 7.02 6.83 -2.38
C ARG A 47 8.15 7.83 -2.43
N ASP A 48 9.28 7.41 -3.00
CA ASP A 48 10.36 8.33 -3.34
C ASP A 48 9.87 9.21 -4.49
N TYR A 49 9.58 10.46 -4.18
CA TYR A 49 9.33 11.47 -5.20
C TYR A 49 10.70 12.01 -5.60
N PRO A 50 11.14 11.88 -6.87
CA PRO A 50 12.30 12.65 -7.29
C PRO A 50 11.89 14.13 -7.32
N ILE A 51 12.77 14.96 -6.78
CA ILE A 51 12.76 16.42 -6.92
C ILE A 51 12.67 16.84 -8.37
#